data_AF-A0A6J4KI24-F1
#
_entry.id   AF-A0A6J4KI24-F1
#
_cell.length_a   1.000
_cell.length_b   1.000
_cell.length_c   1.000
_cell.angle_alpha   90.00
_cell.angle_beta   90.00
_cell.angle_gamma   90.00
#
_symmetry.space_group_name_H-M   'P 1'
#
loop_
_entity.id
_entity.type
_entity.pdbx_description
1 polymer ?
#
loop_
_entity_poly.entity_id
_entity_poly.type
_entity_poly.pdbx_seq_one_letter_code
_entity_poly.pdbx_strand_id
1 'polypeptide(L)' 'MPSDQTRNVSLTAELNAFIRVQVASGHYQNASEVVRAGLRLLAQQADREALPSLPRPDEQLTPRAAARGRHVRQG' A
#
# COMPACT_ATOMS: atom_id res chain seq x y z
N MET A 1 16.74 -13.30 -3.63
CA MET A 1 17.00 -13.80 -2.26
C MET A 1 15.99 -13.14 -1.35
N PRO A 2 15.05 -13.86 -0.70
CA PRO A 2 14.19 -13.23 0.29
C PRO A 2 15.08 -12.82 1.47
N SER A 3 15.25 -11.53 1.67
CA SER A 3 16.00 -10.97 2.79
C SER A 3 15.16 -11.18 4.05
N ASP A 4 15.38 -12.29 4.77
CA ASP A 4 14.72 -12.49 6.07
C ASP A 4 15.32 -11.51 7.09
N GLN A 5 14.77 -10.29 7.10
CA GLN A 5 15.21 -9.23 8.01
C GLN A 5 14.59 -9.50 9.38
N THR A 6 15.40 -10.03 10.29
CA THR A 6 15.01 -10.18 11.69
C THR A 6 15.17 -8.84 12.41
N ARG A 7 14.11 -8.36 13.06
CA ARG A 7 14.13 -7.14 13.86
C ARG A 7 13.60 -7.42 15.26
N ASN A 8 14.40 -7.12 16.28
CA ASN A 8 13.96 -7.24 17.66
C ASN A 8 13.01 -6.09 18.01
N VAL A 9 11.93 -6.40 18.73
CA VAL A 9 10.95 -5.41 19.18
C VAL A 9 10.59 -5.69 20.63
N SER A 10 10.56 -4.64 21.45
CA SER A 10 10.09 -4.73 22.83
C SER A 10 8.56 -4.63 22.85
N LEU A 11 7.91 -5.59 23.47
CA LEU A 11 6.45 -5.64 23.59
C LEU A 11 6.02 -5.42 25.04
N THR A 12 4.87 -4.77 25.23
CA THR A 12 4.23 -4.68 26.54
C THR A 12 3.74 -6.06 27.00
N ALA A 13 3.49 -6.20 28.30
CA ALA A 13 2.99 -7.45 28.88
C ALA A 13 1.67 -7.90 28.23
N GLU A 14 0.78 -6.95 27.94
CA GLU A 14 -0.52 -7.20 27.30
C GLU A 14 -0.37 -7.75 25.88
N LEU A 15 0.49 -7.15 25.05
CA LEU A 15 0.77 -7.64 23.70
C LEU A 15 1.41 -9.03 23.72
N ASN A 16 2.27 -9.29 24.70
CA ASN A 16 2.89 -10.61 24.86
C ASN A 16 1.87 -11.68 25.28
N ALA A 17 0.93 -11.33 26.16
CA ALA A 17 -0.19 -12.21 26.52
C ALA A 17 -1.09 -12.50 25.31
N PHE A 18 -1.42 -11.48 24.52
CA PHE A 18 -2.18 -11.66 23.27
C PHE A 18 -1.48 -12.63 22.30
N ILE A 19 -0.18 -12.43 22.05
CA ILE A 19 0.60 -13.33 21.17
C ILE A 19 0.56 -14.77 21.69
N ARG A 20 0.73 -14.97 23.01
CA ARG A 20 0.66 -16.31 23.60
C ARG A 20 -0.68 -17.00 23.36
N VAL A 21 -1.78 -16.28 23.51
CA VAL A 21 -3.13 -16.79 23.23
C VAL A 21 -3.28 -17.18 21.75
N GLN A 22 -2.78 -16.33 20.84
CA GLN A 22 -2.85 -16.59 19.40
C GLN A 22 -2.00 -17.79 18.94
N VAL A 23 -0.85 -18.02 19.58
CA VAL A 23 -0.04 -19.21 19.33
C VAL A 23 -0.69 -20.45 19.95
N ALA A 24 -1.20 -20.35 21.18
CA ALA A 24 -1.87 -21.45 21.87
C ALA A 24 -3.16 -21.91 21.17
N SER A 25 -3.84 -21.02 20.44
CA SER A 25 -5.00 -21.37 19.63
C SER A 25 -4.67 -22.17 18.37
N GLY A 26 -3.38 -22.34 18.05
CA GLY A 26 -2.92 -23.10 16.89
C GLY A 26 -3.03 -22.37 15.55
N HIS A 27 -3.50 -21.12 15.53
CA HIS A 27 -3.62 -20.33 14.30
C HIS A 27 -2.27 -19.83 13.77
N TYR A 28 -1.26 -19.75 14.64
CA TYR A 28 0.09 -19.28 14.31
C TYR A 28 1.13 -20.14 15.01
N GLN A 29 2.24 -20.46 14.33
CA GLN A 29 3.26 -21.34 14.92
C GLN A 29 4.19 -20.61 15.90
N ASN A 30 4.35 -19.29 15.73
CA ASN A 30 5.26 -18.50 16.55
C ASN A 30 4.84 -17.02 16.64
N ALA A 31 5.47 -16.30 17.57
CA ALA A 31 5.24 -14.88 17.78
C ALA A 31 5.49 -14.04 16.52
N SER A 32 6.53 -14.36 15.75
CA SER A 32 6.87 -13.62 14.53
C SER A 32 5.77 -13.71 13.47
N GLU A 33 5.08 -14.86 13.35
CA GLU A 33 3.92 -14.99 12.46
C GLU A 33 2.74 -14.13 12.91
N VAL A 34 2.44 -14.11 14.22
CA VAL A 34 1.38 -13.25 14.77
C VAL A 34 1.68 -11.77 14.48
N VAL A 35 2.92 -11.34 14.72
CA VAL A 35 3.35 -9.96 14.48
C VAL A 35 3.30 -9.62 12.99
N ARG A 36 3.76 -10.50 12.10
CA ARG A 36 3.68 -10.30 10.64
C ARG A 36 2.23 -10.20 10.17
N ALA A 37 1.32 -11.02 10.71
CA ALA A 37 -0.10 -10.94 10.39
C ALA A 37 -0.71 -9.61 10.84
N GLY A 38 -0.41 -9.16 12.06
CA GLY A 38 -0.85 -7.86 12.57
C GLY A 38 -0.35 -6.69 11.71
N LEU A 39 0.94 -6.69 11.35
CA LEU A 39 1.52 -5.67 10.48
C LEU A 39 0.92 -5.69 9.07
N ARG A 40 0.58 -6.86 8.52
CA ARG A 40 -0.08 -6.98 7.22
C ARG A 40 -1.47 -6.33 7.26
N LEU A 41 -2.24 -6.59 8.31
CA LEU A 41 -3.56 -5.96 8.49
C LEU A 41 -3.44 -4.44 8.61
N LEU A 42 -2.47 -3.95 9.39
CA LEU A 42 -2.20 -2.52 9.53
C LEU A 42 -1.81 -1.87 8.18
N ALA A 43 -0.95 -2.54 7.39
CA ALA A 43 -0.57 -2.07 6.06
C ALA A 43 -1.78 -2.02 5.10
N GLN A 44 -2.65 -3.02 5.14
CA GLN A 44 -3.88 -3.04 4.33
C GLN A 44 -4.86 -1.93 4.72
N GLN A 45 -4.98 -1.63 6.01
CA GLN A 45 -5.79 -0.51 6.51
C GLN A 45 -5.22 0.82 6.04
N ALA A 46 -3.91 1.01 6.19
CA ALA A 46 -3.22 2.21 5.72
C ALA A 46 -3.37 2.43 4.21
N ASP A 47 -3.27 1.36 3.41
CA ASP A 47 -3.47 1.42 1.96
C ASP A 47 -4.93 1.75 1.57
N ARG A 48 -5.89 1.26 2.35
CA ARG A 48 -7.33 1.56 2.13
C ARG A 48 -7.71 2.99 2.55
N GLU A 49 -7.11 3.51 3.61
CA GLU A 49 -7.32 4.90 4.07
C GLU A 49 -6.55 5.90 3.23
N ALA A 50 -5.42 5.50 2.64
CA ALA A 50 -4.81 6.22 1.53
C ALA A 50 -5.77 6.12 0.32
N LEU A 51 -6.73 7.05 0.24
CA LEU A 51 -7.63 7.21 -0.92
C LEU A 51 -6.91 6.90 -2.24
N PRO A 52 -7.59 6.24 -3.22
CA PRO A 52 -6.97 6.00 -4.52
C PRO A 52 -6.45 7.33 -5.02
N SER A 53 -5.15 7.38 -5.30
CA SER A 53 -4.52 8.49 -5.98
C SER A 53 -5.42 8.84 -7.15
N LEU A 54 -6.07 10.01 -7.10
CA LEU A 54 -6.78 10.54 -8.26
C LEU A 54 -5.84 10.39 -9.47
N PRO A 55 -6.34 9.96 -10.64
CA PRO A 55 -5.51 9.89 -11.83
C PRO A 55 -4.77 11.22 -11.97
N ARG A 56 -3.45 11.15 -12.13
CA ARG A 56 -2.61 12.34 -12.30
C ARG A 56 -3.23 13.19 -13.41
N PRO A 57 -3.47 14.50 -13.22
CA PRO A 57 -4.07 15.36 -14.25
C PRO A 57 -3.28 15.49 -15.55
N ASP A 58 -2.16 14.79 -15.71
CA ASP A 58 -1.24 14.93 -16.85
C ASP A 58 -1.55 14.00 -18.04
N GLU A 59 -2.58 13.14 -17.98
CA GLU A 59 -2.99 12.30 -19.11
C GLU A 59 -4.14 12.90 -19.94
N GLN A 60 -4.23 14.24 -20.05
CA GLN A 60 -5.20 14.91 -20.92
C GLN A 60 -4.62 16.15 -21.61
N LEU A 61 -3.60 15.98 -22.44
CA LEU A 61 -3.34 16.92 -23.55
C LEU A 61 -2.61 16.23 -24.70
N THR A 62 -3.28 15.23 -25.30
CA THR A 62 -3.10 15.03 -26.74
C THR A 62 -4.18 15.86 -27.45
N PRO A 63 -3.86 17.04 -28.01
CA PRO A 63 -4.77 17.69 -28.92
C PRO A 63 -4.78 16.89 -30.23
N ARG A 64 -5.62 15.85 -30.27
CA ARG A 64 -6.21 15.37 -31.52
C ARG A 64 -7.39 16.27 -31.87
N ALA A 65 -7.10 17.46 -32.36
CA ALA A 65 -8.03 18.32 -33.09
C ALA A 65 -7.21 19.01 -34.20
N ALA A 66 -7.26 18.53 -35.43
CA ALA A 66 -8.32 18.88 -36.37
C ALA A 66 -8.63 20.39 -36.33
N ALA A 67 -7.82 21.17 -37.05
CA ALA A 67 -8.23 22.48 -37.55
C ALA A 67 -7.73 22.62 -39.00
N ARG A 68 -8.56 22.14 -39.93
CA ARG A 68 -8.62 22.70 -41.28
C ARG A 68 -9.02 24.17 -41.14
N GLY A 69 -8.30 25.07 -41.79
CA GLY A 69 -8.60 26.51 -41.74
C GLY A 69 -7.74 27.33 -42.71
N ARG A 70 -8.17 27.30 -43.97
CA ARG A 70 -7.76 28.12 -45.12
C ARG A 70 -7.69 29.63 -44.82
N HIS A 71 -6.67 30.36 -45.30
CA HIS A 71 -6.75 31.75 -45.81
C HIS A 71 -5.40 32.18 -46.45
N VAL A 72 -5.21 32.17 -47.78
CA VAL A 72 -5.25 33.28 -48.80
C VAL A 72 -4.68 34.67 -48.43
N ARG A 73 -3.80 35.16 -49.33
CA ARG A 73 -3.24 36.52 -49.58
C ARG A 73 -2.39 37.12 -48.43
N GLN A 74 -1.33 37.89 -48.66
CA GLN A 74 -1.14 38.98 -49.63
C GLN A 74 0.33 39.43 -49.69
N GLY A 75 0.79 39.94 -50.84
CA GLY A 75 1.98 40.81 -50.98
C GLY A 75 2.99 40.33 -51.97
#